data_AF-A0A7S0LA28-F1
#
_entry.id   AF-A0A7S0LA28-F1
#
_cell.length_a   1.000
_cell.length_b   1.000
_cell.length_c   1.000
_cell.angle_alpha   90.00
_cell.angle_beta   90.00
_cell.angle_gamma   90.00
#
_symmetry.space_group_name_H-M   'P 1'
#
loop_
_entity.id
_entity.type
_entity.pdbx_description
1 polymer ?
#
loop_
_entity_poly.entity_id
_entity_poly.type
_entity_poly.pdbx_seq_one_letter_code
_entity_poly.pdbx_strand_id
1 'polypeptide(L)'
;VHKSPPSLTHELLHVKGDKLLSLVDYLSEDRRRSRGDRTVLVFCRGVQSARAVQHALSEARYSVAGCHGSMSAEARKDALDGFTSSPPRYDVLVATDLAARGLHLPNAPHVLNFDFPATSSLYLHRAGRTARMGAAGKVTSLVTKHEQRAADALQLALASRSELHTIRGVSQRDASPRLPPPAVGSRMPALPTRDRLRLVRKGAEQSGARIRERRTEKKG
;
A
#
# COMPACT_ATOMS: atom_id res chain seq x y z
N VAL A 1 6.95 16.22 36.99
CA VAL A 1 6.60 14.79 36.78
C VAL A 1 5.83 14.69 35.47
N HIS A 2 6.49 14.33 34.37
CA HIS A 2 5.85 14.25 33.05
C HIS A 2 5.12 12.91 32.92
N LYS A 3 3.79 12.95 32.98
CA LYS A 3 2.92 11.79 32.69
C LYS A 3 2.86 11.60 31.16
N SER A 4 3.07 10.37 30.68
CA SER A 4 2.83 10.03 29.27
C SER A 4 1.32 10.13 28.97
N PRO A 5 0.87 10.64 27.82
CA PRO A 5 -0.56 10.65 27.49
C PRO A 5 -1.10 9.22 27.35
N PRO A 6 -2.29 8.88 27.88
CA PRO A 6 -2.83 7.52 27.96
C PRO A 6 -3.29 6.90 26.61
N SER A 7 -2.89 7.42 25.45
CA SER A 7 -3.67 7.23 24.22
C SER A 7 -2.89 6.63 23.04
N LEU A 8 -1.70 6.04 23.27
CA LEU A 8 -0.94 5.30 22.25
C LEU A 8 -1.22 3.80 22.34
N THR A 9 -1.89 3.24 21.32
CA THR A 9 -2.15 1.79 21.24
C THR A 9 -1.15 1.13 20.30
N HIS A 10 -0.57 0.00 20.75
CA HIS A 10 0.34 -0.80 19.96
C HIS A 10 -0.33 -2.11 19.55
N GLU A 11 -0.35 -2.41 18.25
CA GLU A 11 -0.96 -3.61 17.70
C GLU A 11 0.08 -4.40 16.89
N LEU A 12 0.25 -5.68 17.20
CA LEU A 12 1.06 -6.59 16.39
C LEU A 12 0.14 -7.47 15.57
N LEU A 13 0.23 -7.33 14.25
CA LEU A 13 -0.50 -8.15 13.29
C LEU A 13 0.41 -9.28 12.82
N HIS A 14 0.14 -10.50 13.27
CA HIS A 14 0.90 -11.68 12.85
C HIS A 14 0.48 -12.11 11.45
N VAL A 15 1.42 -12.02 10.50
CA VAL A 15 1.22 -12.35 9.08
C VAL A 15 1.72 -13.76 8.80
N LYS A 16 0.81 -14.64 8.35
CA LYS A 16 1.13 -16.03 7.97
C LYS A 16 1.39 -16.21 6.47
N GLY A 17 0.96 -15.27 5.63
CA GLY A 17 1.02 -15.37 4.18
C GLY A 17 1.57 -14.10 3.51
N ASP A 18 0.96 -13.72 2.40
CA ASP A 18 1.37 -12.53 1.66
C ASP A 18 1.16 -11.26 2.49
N LYS A 19 2.25 -10.50 2.67
CA LYS A 19 2.29 -9.31 3.52
C LYS A 19 1.53 -8.13 2.91
N LEU A 20 1.49 -8.00 1.58
CA LEU A 20 0.76 -6.95 0.88
C LEU A 20 -0.74 -7.17 0.95
N LEU A 21 -1.22 -8.40 0.71
CA LEU A 21 -2.63 -8.74 0.89
C LEU A 21 -3.07 -8.49 2.34
N SER A 22 -2.23 -8.92 3.29
CA SER A 22 -2.45 -8.69 4.72
C SER A 22 -2.60 -7.21 5.08
N LEU A 23 -1.79 -6.35 4.47
CA LEU A 23 -1.87 -4.91 4.64
C LEU A 23 -3.19 -4.33 4.10
N VAL A 24 -3.55 -4.71 2.86
CA VAL A 24 -4.78 -4.24 2.21
C VAL A 24 -6.01 -4.64 3.01
N ASP A 25 -6.10 -5.91 3.42
CA ASP A 25 -7.20 -6.44 4.23
C ASP A 25 -7.31 -5.66 5.54
N TYR A 26 -6.18 -5.49 6.23
CA TYR A 26 -6.14 -4.78 7.49
C TYR A 26 -6.59 -3.31 7.36
N LEU A 27 -6.07 -2.59 6.37
CA LEU A 27 -6.46 -1.19 6.14
C LEU A 27 -7.93 -1.07 5.72
N SER A 28 -8.48 -2.05 4.99
CA SER A 28 -9.89 -2.05 4.61
C SER A 28 -10.80 -2.12 5.84
N GLU A 29 -10.42 -2.95 6.82
CA GLU A 29 -11.14 -3.07 8.09
C GLU A 29 -10.94 -1.84 8.98
N ASP A 30 -9.72 -1.30 9.06
CA ASP A 30 -9.42 -0.08 9.83
C ASP A 30 -10.17 1.14 9.27
N ARG A 31 -10.26 1.27 7.93
CA ARG A 31 -11.05 2.31 7.24
C ARG A 31 -12.52 2.23 7.60
N ARG A 32 -13.12 1.02 7.60
CA ARG A 32 -14.53 0.83 8.03
C ARG A 32 -14.75 1.22 9.49
N ARG A 33 -13.83 0.85 10.39
CA ARG A 33 -13.93 1.19 11.83
C ARG A 33 -13.77 2.69 12.10
N SER A 34 -12.92 3.37 11.32
CA SER A 34 -12.63 4.79 11.46
C SER A 34 -13.51 5.71 10.62
N ARG A 35 -14.52 5.16 9.92
CA ARG A 35 -15.40 5.88 8.97
C ARG A 35 -14.67 6.55 7.80
N GLY A 36 -13.40 6.20 7.57
CA GLY A 36 -12.59 6.75 6.48
C GLY A 36 -11.86 8.06 6.81
N ASP A 37 -11.99 8.59 8.02
CA ASP A 37 -11.44 9.91 8.38
C ASP A 37 -9.97 9.88 8.82
N ARG A 38 -9.31 8.72 8.69
CA ARG A 38 -7.98 8.49 9.27
C ARG A 38 -6.92 8.26 8.22
N THR A 39 -5.97 9.20 8.13
CA THR A 39 -4.76 9.03 7.31
C THR A 39 -3.75 8.10 7.97
N VAL A 40 -2.97 7.37 7.16
CA VAL A 40 -2.03 6.36 7.64
C VAL A 40 -0.62 6.65 7.11
N LEU A 41 0.37 6.69 8.00
CA LEU A 41 1.78 6.74 7.65
C LEU A 41 2.37 5.33 7.69
N VAL A 42 2.74 4.78 6.54
CA VAL A 42 3.30 3.44 6.39
C VAL A 42 4.82 3.51 6.28
N PHE A 43 5.53 2.78 7.15
CA PHE A 43 6.99 2.67 7.11
C PHE A 43 7.46 1.36 6.46
N CYS A 44 8.35 1.51 5.49
CA CYS A 44 9.04 0.43 4.78
C CYS A 44 10.55 0.49 5.02
N ARG A 45 11.23 -0.66 5.00
CA ARG A 45 12.69 -0.77 5.22
C ARG A 45 13.49 -0.18 4.05
N GLY A 46 12.95 -0.27 2.83
CA GLY A 46 13.65 0.15 1.61
C GLY A 46 12.70 0.57 0.50
N VAL A 47 13.27 1.16 -0.55
CA VAL A 47 12.53 1.74 -1.70
C VAL A 47 11.70 0.69 -2.44
N GLN A 48 12.22 -0.53 -2.60
CA GLN A 48 11.49 -1.61 -3.29
C GLN A 48 10.21 -2.00 -2.53
N SER A 49 10.31 -2.18 -1.21
CA SER A 49 9.15 -2.42 -0.33
C SER A 49 8.15 -1.27 -0.39
N ALA A 50 8.63 -0.03 -0.33
CA ALA A 50 7.77 1.15 -0.46
C ALA A 50 6.99 1.18 -1.78
N ARG A 51 7.65 0.93 -2.91
CA ARG A 51 7.00 0.87 -4.23
C ARG A 51 5.97 -0.25 -4.33
N ALA A 52 6.29 -1.44 -3.81
CA ALA A 52 5.37 -2.57 -3.79
C ALA A 52 4.11 -2.25 -2.97
N VAL A 53 4.27 -1.66 -1.79
CA VAL A 53 3.16 -1.20 -0.94
C VAL A 53 2.33 -0.13 -1.65
N GLN A 54 2.97 0.88 -2.24
CA GLN A 54 2.25 1.93 -2.99
C GLN A 54 1.41 1.35 -4.12
N HIS A 55 1.98 0.43 -4.91
CA HIS A 55 1.28 -0.20 -6.01
C HIS A 55 0.08 -1.02 -5.50
N ALA A 56 0.28 -1.90 -4.51
CA ALA A 56 -0.77 -2.73 -3.95
C ALA A 56 -1.95 -1.91 -3.37
N LEU A 57 -1.65 -0.81 -2.67
CA LEU A 57 -2.68 0.06 -2.11
C LEU A 57 -3.41 0.88 -3.18
N SER A 58 -2.70 1.31 -4.23
CA SER A 58 -3.32 2.00 -5.38
C SER A 58 -4.30 1.09 -6.11
N GLU A 59 -3.93 -0.18 -6.35
CA GLU A 59 -4.83 -1.20 -6.92
C GLU A 59 -6.07 -1.41 -6.04
N ALA A 60 -5.88 -1.36 -4.72
CA ALA A 60 -6.96 -1.42 -3.72
C ALA A 60 -7.75 -0.10 -3.55
N ARG A 61 -7.57 0.89 -4.44
CA ARG A 61 -8.31 2.16 -4.48
C ARG A 61 -8.08 3.09 -3.28
N TYR A 62 -6.91 3.03 -2.66
CA TYR A 62 -6.46 4.09 -1.74
C TYR A 62 -5.80 5.21 -2.52
N SER A 63 -5.98 6.46 -2.08
CA SER A 63 -5.13 7.57 -2.54
C SER A 63 -3.80 7.49 -1.79
N VAL A 64 -2.71 7.20 -2.51
CA VAL A 64 -1.41 6.91 -1.89
C VAL A 64 -0.30 7.76 -2.48
N ALA A 65 0.54 8.32 -1.62
CA ALA A 65 1.78 8.98 -2.01
C ALA A 65 3.01 8.27 -1.43
N GLY A 66 4.15 8.45 -2.09
CA GLY A 66 5.44 7.92 -1.66
C GLY A 66 6.34 9.02 -1.13
N CYS A 67 7.19 8.70 -0.16
CA CYS A 67 8.26 9.57 0.31
C CYS A 67 9.50 8.71 0.58
N HIS A 68 10.31 8.50 -0.45
CA HIS A 68 11.49 7.64 -0.38
C HIS A 68 12.68 8.23 -1.16
N GLY A 69 13.89 7.70 -0.92
CA GLY A 69 15.15 8.28 -1.41
C GLY A 69 15.30 8.41 -2.93
N SER A 70 14.59 7.61 -3.74
CA SER A 70 14.63 7.71 -5.20
C SER A 70 13.68 8.74 -5.81
N MET A 71 12.97 9.53 -4.99
CA MET A 71 12.15 10.66 -5.44
C MET A 71 12.91 11.98 -5.31
N SER A 72 12.59 12.94 -6.18
CA SER A 72 13.10 14.31 -6.05
C SER A 72 12.62 14.97 -4.77
N ALA A 73 13.30 16.03 -4.33
CA ALA A 73 12.90 16.76 -3.13
C ALA A 73 11.52 17.41 -3.28
N GLU A 74 11.20 17.91 -4.47
CA GLU A 74 9.93 18.52 -4.84
C GLU A 74 8.80 17.51 -4.79
N ALA A 75 8.99 16.32 -5.36
CA ALA A 75 8.01 15.24 -5.33
C ALA A 75 7.74 14.75 -3.90
N ARG A 76 8.79 14.68 -3.05
CA ARG A 76 8.61 14.38 -1.63
C ARG A 76 7.84 15.48 -0.91
N LYS A 77 8.12 16.75 -1.20
CA LYS A 77 7.41 17.89 -0.62
C LYS A 77 5.93 17.85 -0.99
N ASP A 78 5.59 17.68 -2.27
CA ASP A 78 4.20 17.60 -2.72
C ASP A 78 3.44 16.42 -2.08
N ALA A 79 4.08 15.26 -1.95
CA ALA A 79 3.52 14.11 -1.24
C ALA A 79 3.20 14.44 0.23
N LEU A 80 4.09 15.14 0.93
CA LEU A 80 3.91 15.55 2.33
C LEU A 80 2.81 16.62 2.46
N ASP A 81 2.79 17.61 1.56
CA ASP A 81 1.81 18.69 1.54
C ASP A 81 0.40 18.12 1.25
N GLY A 82 0.28 17.16 0.32
CA GLY A 82 -0.98 16.48 0.03
C GLY A 82 -1.45 15.54 1.14
N PHE A 83 -0.54 14.97 1.93
CA PHE A 83 -0.91 14.12 3.07
C PHE A 83 -1.36 14.95 4.28
N THR A 84 -0.81 16.15 4.45
CA THR A 84 -1.13 17.04 5.58
C THR A 84 -2.23 18.05 5.29
N SER A 85 -2.69 18.17 4.04
CA SER A 85 -3.77 19.09 3.68
C SER A 85 -5.08 18.75 4.40
N SER A 86 -5.97 19.75 4.49
CA SER A 86 -7.32 19.57 5.02
C SER A 86 -8.34 20.04 3.96
N PRO A 87 -9.12 19.13 3.33
CA PRO A 87 -9.05 17.66 3.47
C PRO A 87 -7.74 17.07 2.89
N PRO A 88 -7.31 15.88 3.36
CA PRO A 88 -6.11 15.22 2.83
C PRO A 88 -6.35 14.74 1.40
N ARG A 89 -5.35 14.93 0.51
CA ARG A 89 -5.36 14.36 -0.84
C ARG A 89 -5.00 12.88 -0.87
N TYR A 90 -4.22 12.44 0.12
CA TYR A 90 -3.73 11.07 0.24
C TYR A 90 -4.18 10.45 1.56
N ASP A 91 -4.87 9.31 1.47
CA ASP A 91 -5.24 8.45 2.59
C ASP A 91 -3.99 7.86 3.24
N VAL A 92 -2.99 7.53 2.43
CA VAL A 92 -1.78 6.83 2.87
C VAL A 92 -0.50 7.51 2.36
N LEU A 93 0.45 7.72 3.25
CA LEU A 93 1.82 8.10 2.90
C LEU A 93 2.76 6.93 3.19
N VAL A 94 3.46 6.44 2.16
CA VAL A 94 4.43 5.34 2.28
C VAL A 94 5.83 5.92 2.31
N ALA A 95 6.58 5.68 3.37
CA ALA A 95 7.89 6.28 3.60
C ALA A 95 8.97 5.26 4.00
N THR A 96 10.23 5.63 3.76
CA THR A 96 11.39 4.91 4.33
C THR A 96 12.08 5.74 5.41
N ASP A 97 12.74 5.08 6.36
CA ASP A 97 13.45 5.78 7.45
C ASP A 97 14.55 6.70 6.92
N LEU A 98 15.21 6.31 5.82
CA LEU A 98 16.24 7.13 5.19
C LEU A 98 15.67 8.41 4.60
N ALA A 99 14.47 8.37 4.03
CA ALA A 99 13.80 9.57 3.53
C ALA A 99 13.31 10.50 4.65
N ALA A 100 13.19 9.98 5.89
CA ALA A 100 12.94 10.80 7.08
C ALA A 100 14.21 11.54 7.58
N ARG A 101 15.41 11.15 7.14
CA ARG A 101 16.66 11.84 7.50
C ARG A 101 16.87 13.03 6.55
N GLY A 102 16.52 14.22 7.01
CA GLY A 102 16.62 15.47 6.23
C GLY A 102 15.27 16.04 5.77
N LEU A 103 14.17 15.30 5.96
CA LEU A 103 12.80 15.80 5.82
C LEU A 103 11.99 15.47 7.07
N HIS A 104 11.24 16.44 7.58
CA HIS A 104 10.36 16.23 8.71
C HIS A 104 9.07 15.52 8.26
N LEU A 105 9.03 14.19 8.40
CA LEU A 105 7.79 13.44 8.16
C LEU A 105 6.67 13.94 9.10
N PRO A 106 5.45 14.13 8.58
CA PRO A 106 4.33 14.63 9.35
C PRO A 106 3.88 13.61 10.40
N ASN A 107 3.09 14.10 11.34
CA ASN A 107 2.40 13.21 12.24
C ASN A 107 1.16 12.63 11.55
N ALA A 108 0.79 11.41 11.93
CA ALA A 108 -0.42 10.76 11.46
C ALA A 108 -1.19 10.18 12.66
N PRO A 109 -2.54 10.11 12.58
CA PRO A 109 -3.35 9.44 13.59
C PRO A 109 -3.08 7.92 13.65
N HIS A 110 -2.55 7.34 12.56
CA HIS A 110 -2.14 5.94 12.49
C HIS A 110 -0.75 5.82 11.85
N VAL A 111 0.18 5.17 12.57
CA VAL A 111 1.47 4.73 12.04
C VAL A 111 1.43 3.22 11.83
N LEU A 112 1.82 2.75 10.65
CA LEU A 112 1.87 1.35 10.31
C LEU A 112 3.29 0.95 9.90
N ASN A 113 3.88 0.00 10.60
CA ASN A 113 5.14 -0.62 10.21
C ASN A 113 4.83 -1.79 9.28
N PHE A 114 4.99 -1.57 7.96
CA PHE A 114 4.90 -2.66 7.01
C PHE A 114 6.09 -3.58 7.24
N ASP A 115 7.31 -3.05 7.18
CA ASP A 115 8.49 -3.79 7.59
C ASP A 115 8.75 -3.59 9.08
N PHE A 116 8.86 -4.69 9.83
CA PHE A 116 9.12 -4.62 11.26
C PHE A 116 10.48 -3.95 11.49
N PRO A 117 10.58 -2.96 12.40
CA PRO A 117 11.82 -2.25 12.64
C PRO A 117 12.86 -3.17 13.28
N ALA A 118 14.11 -3.03 12.86
CA ALA A 118 15.22 -3.88 13.31
C ALA A 118 15.62 -3.62 14.78
N THR A 119 15.27 -2.47 15.34
CA THR A 119 15.61 -2.08 16.71
C THR A 119 14.44 -1.42 17.42
N SER A 120 14.40 -1.51 18.74
CA SER A 120 13.42 -0.82 19.58
C SER A 120 13.52 0.71 19.47
N SER A 121 14.73 1.26 19.35
CA SER A 121 14.94 2.69 19.13
C SER A 121 14.30 3.17 17.83
N LEU A 122 14.42 2.39 16.74
CA LEU A 122 13.78 2.72 15.48
C LEU A 122 12.25 2.62 15.58
N TYR A 123 11.74 1.60 16.27
CA TYR A 123 10.31 1.48 16.54
C TYR A 123 9.77 2.72 17.25
N LEU A 124 10.43 3.17 18.31
CA LEU A 124 10.02 4.35 19.08
C LEU A 124 10.10 5.64 18.24
N HIS A 125 11.11 5.77 17.37
CA HIS A 125 11.20 6.90 16.45
C HIS A 125 10.00 6.98 15.50
N ARG A 126 9.58 5.84 14.94
CA ARG A 126 8.40 5.73 14.09
C ARG A 126 7.10 5.96 14.87
N ALA A 127 6.96 5.33 16.03
CA ALA A 127 5.81 5.51 16.93
C ALA A 127 5.65 6.97 17.38
N GLY A 128 6.76 7.71 17.53
CA GLY A 128 6.74 9.15 17.83
C GLY A 128 6.20 10.05 16.72
N ARG A 129 5.79 9.49 15.57
CA ARG A 129 5.04 10.16 14.49
C ARG A 129 3.52 10.10 14.69
N THR A 130 3.05 9.59 15.81
CA THR A 130 1.64 9.64 16.22
C THR A 130 1.52 10.12 17.67
N ALA A 131 0.28 10.22 18.19
CA ALA A 131 -0.03 10.59 19.57
C ALA A 131 0.69 11.85 20.10
N ARG A 132 0.81 12.90 19.29
CA ARG A 132 1.33 14.20 19.73
C ARG A 132 0.19 15.10 20.23
N MET A 133 0.51 16.02 21.14
CA MET A 133 -0.41 17.04 21.68
C MET A 133 -1.67 16.47 22.37
N GLY A 134 -1.56 15.30 23.01
CA GLY A 134 -2.66 14.67 23.75
C GLY A 134 -3.69 13.93 22.89
N ALA A 135 -3.53 13.91 21.56
CA ALA A 135 -4.37 13.13 20.67
C ALA A 135 -4.10 11.62 20.80
N ALA A 136 -5.13 10.79 20.55
CA ALA A 136 -4.94 9.35 20.45
C ALA A 136 -4.14 8.97 19.20
N GLY A 137 -3.23 8.02 19.37
CA GLY A 137 -2.42 7.49 18.28
C GLY A 137 -2.44 5.98 18.25
N LYS A 138 -2.33 5.43 17.04
CA LYS A 138 -2.29 3.99 16.82
C LYS A 138 -1.01 3.62 16.10
N VAL A 139 -0.33 2.59 16.60
CA VAL A 139 0.83 1.98 15.94
C VAL A 139 0.53 0.52 15.66
N THR A 140 0.49 0.14 14.40
CA THR A 140 0.36 -1.26 14.01
C THR A 140 1.63 -1.76 13.34
N SER A 141 2.07 -2.97 13.66
CA SER A 141 3.22 -3.59 13.02
C SER A 141 2.86 -4.94 12.45
N LEU A 142 3.17 -5.15 11.16
CA LEU A 142 3.08 -6.47 10.54
C LEU A 142 4.31 -7.28 10.95
N VAL A 143 4.07 -8.43 11.56
CA VAL A 143 5.10 -9.34 12.08
C VAL A 143 5.03 -10.65 11.31
N THR A 144 6.10 -10.95 10.56
CA THR A 144 6.28 -12.27 9.95
C THR A 144 6.92 -13.25 10.94
N LYS A 145 6.89 -14.55 10.62
CA LYS A 145 7.54 -15.59 11.44
C LYS A 145 9.02 -15.30 11.73
N HIS A 146 9.75 -14.71 10.77
CA HIS A 146 11.15 -14.34 10.92
C HIS A 146 11.36 -13.14 11.87
N GLU A 147 10.36 -12.28 12.00
CA GLU A 147 10.39 -11.07 12.83
C GLU A 147 9.88 -11.34 14.26
N GLN A 148 9.39 -12.56 14.56
CA GLN A 148 8.77 -12.90 15.84
C GLN A 148 9.68 -12.64 17.04
N ARG A 149 10.95 -13.07 16.99
CA ARG A 149 11.90 -12.84 18.08
C ARG A 149 12.12 -11.35 18.36
N ALA A 150 12.20 -10.53 17.31
CA ALA A 150 12.36 -9.09 17.44
C ALA A 150 11.08 -8.44 18.01
N ALA A 151 9.91 -8.95 17.62
CA ALA A 151 8.63 -8.55 18.17
C ALA A 151 8.50 -8.86 19.66
N ASP A 152 8.89 -10.07 20.09
CA ASP A 152 8.86 -10.48 21.51
C ASP A 152 9.78 -9.59 22.36
N ALA A 153 11.01 -9.35 21.87
CA ALA A 153 11.95 -8.46 22.53
C ALA A 153 11.42 -7.02 22.64
N LEU A 154 10.74 -6.54 21.60
CA LEU A 154 10.09 -5.22 21.63
C LEU A 154 8.94 -5.19 22.64
N GLN A 155 8.08 -6.21 22.69
CA GLN A 155 6.99 -6.27 23.66
C GLN A 155 7.52 -6.23 25.10
N LEU A 156 8.56 -7.01 25.39
CA LEU A 156 9.20 -7.01 26.70
C LEU A 156 9.81 -5.63 27.02
N ALA A 157 10.48 -5.00 26.05
CA ALA A 157 11.05 -3.67 26.19
C ALA A 157 9.98 -2.57 26.38
N LEU A 158 8.81 -2.69 25.75
CA LEU A 158 7.70 -1.76 25.92
C LEU A 158 6.97 -1.96 27.25
N ALA A 159 6.76 -3.21 27.66
CA ALA A 159 6.13 -3.56 28.94
C ALA A 159 6.99 -3.13 30.14
N SER A 160 8.30 -3.41 30.09
CA SER A 160 9.26 -2.93 31.10
C SER A 160 9.39 -1.41 31.14
N ARG A 161 9.00 -0.73 30.06
CA ARG A 161 9.01 0.74 29.96
C ARG A 161 7.69 1.40 30.34
N SER A 162 6.64 0.70 30.75
CA SER A 162 5.36 1.41 30.90
C SER A 162 4.36 0.88 31.92
N GLU A 163 3.84 1.84 32.69
CA GLU A 163 2.48 1.80 33.22
C GLU A 163 1.39 2.12 32.16
N LEU A 164 1.74 2.35 30.87
CA LEU A 164 0.86 3.09 29.94
C LEU A 164 0.76 2.62 28.46
N HIS A 165 1.35 1.48 28.04
CA HIS A 165 1.14 0.97 26.67
C HIS A 165 0.24 -0.27 26.66
N THR A 166 -0.88 -0.21 25.92
CA THR A 166 -1.68 -1.41 25.62
C THR A 166 -1.15 -2.07 24.35
N ILE A 167 -0.61 -3.27 24.50
CA ILE A 167 -0.20 -4.12 23.38
C ILE A 167 -1.32 -5.11 23.07
N ARG A 168 -1.86 -5.08 21.86
CA ARG A 168 -2.83 -6.06 21.35
C ARG A 168 -2.17 -6.96 20.31
N GLY A 169 -2.13 -8.26 20.60
CA GLY A 169 -1.81 -9.27 19.60
C GLY A 169 -3.06 -9.53 18.75
N VAL A 170 -2.97 -9.32 17.44
CA VAL A 170 -4.03 -9.67 16.50
C VAL A 170 -3.45 -10.70 15.54
N SER A 171 -3.88 -11.95 15.69
CA SER A 171 -3.61 -12.95 14.67
C SER A 171 -4.53 -12.68 13.49
N GLN A 172 -4.01 -12.76 12.26
CA GLN A 172 -4.88 -12.77 11.11
C GLN A 172 -5.89 -13.91 11.28
N ARG A 173 -7.19 -13.55 11.27
CA ARG A 173 -8.24 -14.54 11.06
C ARG A 173 -7.95 -15.18 9.72
N ASP A 174 -7.96 -16.51 9.65
CA ASP A 174 -7.73 -17.23 8.40
C ASP A 174 -8.75 -16.71 7.36
N ALA A 175 -8.28 -15.83 6.48
CA ALA A 175 -9.06 -15.30 5.40
C ALA A 175 -9.09 -16.41 4.34
N SER A 176 -10.08 -17.30 4.41
CA SER A 176 -10.49 -17.98 3.19
C SER A 176 -10.87 -16.86 2.21
N PRO A 177 -10.22 -16.76 1.04
CA PRO A 177 -10.53 -15.69 0.09
C PRO A 177 -11.96 -15.94 -0.40
N ARG A 178 -12.93 -15.23 0.17
CA ARG A 178 -14.22 -15.03 -0.50
C ARG A 178 -13.93 -14.03 -1.60
N LEU A 179 -13.52 -14.55 -2.76
CA LEU A 179 -13.64 -13.80 -4.00
C LEU A 179 -15.07 -13.24 -4.03
N PRO A 180 -15.26 -11.94 -4.32
CA PRO A 180 -16.59 -11.45 -4.62
C PRO A 180 -17.14 -12.33 -5.76
N PRO A 181 -18.41 -12.77 -5.69
CA PRO A 181 -19.01 -13.45 -6.83
C PRO A 181 -18.82 -12.55 -8.06
N PRO A 182 -18.46 -13.11 -9.23
CA PRO A 182 -18.33 -12.32 -10.43
C PRO A 182 -19.60 -11.48 -10.59
N ALA A 183 -19.44 -10.19 -10.85
CA ALA A 183 -20.56 -9.27 -11.04
C ALA A 183 -21.47 -9.82 -12.15
N VAL A 184 -22.56 -10.47 -11.74
CA VAL A 184 -23.67 -10.81 -12.62
C VAL A 184 -24.41 -9.50 -12.86
N GLY A 185 -24.32 -8.98 -14.08
CA GLY A 185 -25.24 -7.96 -14.56
C GLY A 185 -24.62 -6.66 -15.05
N SER A 186 -23.82 -6.74 -16.12
CA SER A 186 -23.87 -5.70 -17.15
C SER A 186 -24.35 -6.36 -18.44
N ARG A 187 -25.64 -6.23 -18.73
CA ARG A 187 -26.20 -6.51 -20.06
C ARG A 187 -25.40 -5.67 -21.05
N MET A 188 -24.59 -6.34 -21.86
CA MET A 188 -24.10 -5.78 -23.11
C MET A 188 -25.33 -5.35 -23.94
N PRO A 189 -25.39 -4.13 -24.50
CA PRO A 189 -26.37 -3.84 -25.53
C PRO A 189 -26.07 -4.74 -26.73
N ALA A 190 -27.11 -5.42 -27.22
CA ALA A 190 -27.05 -6.30 -28.37
C ALA A 190 -26.57 -5.53 -29.61
N LEU A 191 -25.59 -6.06 -30.33
CA LEU A 191 -25.32 -5.63 -31.70
C LEU A 191 -26.55 -5.90 -32.57
N PRO A 192 -26.98 -4.94 -33.42
CA PRO A 192 -28.05 -5.20 -34.38
C PRO A 192 -27.59 -6.27 -35.39
N THR A 193 -28.38 -7.34 -35.46
CA THR A 193 -28.21 -8.44 -36.41
C THR A 193 -28.92 -8.10 -37.71
N ARG A 194 -28.25 -7.45 -38.68
CA ARG A 194 -28.68 -7.37 -40.08
C ARG A 194 -27.49 -7.10 -41.01
N ASP A 195 -26.83 -8.18 -41.41
CA ASP A 195 -26.31 -8.44 -42.77
C ASP A 195 -25.18 -9.47 -42.73
N ARG A 196 -25.58 -10.71 -42.47
CA ARG A 196 -24.73 -11.89 -42.68
C ARG A 196 -25.22 -12.64 -43.91
N LEU A 197 -25.15 -12.03 -45.09
CA LEU A 197 -25.33 -12.75 -46.38
C LEU A 197 -24.96 -11.91 -47.62
N ARG A 198 -23.80 -11.24 -47.65
CA ARG A 198 -23.19 -10.80 -48.94
C ARG A 198 -21.73 -10.32 -48.87
N LEU A 199 -20.82 -11.06 -48.23
CA LEU A 199 -19.38 -10.89 -48.52
C LEU A 199 -18.52 -12.12 -48.17
N VAL A 200 -18.96 -13.33 -48.55
CA VAL A 200 -18.14 -14.56 -48.50
C VAL A 200 -17.66 -14.98 -49.90
N ARG A 201 -17.74 -14.09 -50.90
CA ARG A 201 -17.22 -14.34 -52.26
C ARG A 201 -16.61 -13.07 -52.84
N LYS A 202 -15.42 -12.66 -52.36
CA LYS A 202 -14.50 -11.75 -53.08
C LYS A 202 -13.10 -11.57 -52.44
N GLY A 203 -12.64 -12.53 -51.63
CA GLY A 203 -11.32 -12.47 -50.96
C GLY A 203 -10.28 -13.49 -51.45
N ALA A 204 -10.61 -14.35 -52.43
CA ALA A 204 -9.78 -15.50 -52.81
C ALA A 204 -9.10 -15.39 -54.19
N GLU A 205 -9.04 -14.21 -54.82
CA GLU A 205 -8.46 -14.05 -56.18
C GLU A 205 -7.37 -12.98 -56.34
N GLN A 206 -6.76 -12.46 -55.25
CA GLN A 206 -5.64 -11.52 -55.38
C GLN A 206 -4.34 -11.95 -54.70
N SER A 207 -4.21 -13.24 -54.38
CA SER A 207 -2.98 -13.81 -53.80
C SER A 207 -2.05 -14.50 -54.82
N GLY A 208 -2.24 -14.26 -56.12
CA GLY A 208 -1.49 -14.93 -57.20
C GLY A 208 -0.59 -14.03 -58.07
N ALA A 209 -0.60 -12.71 -57.90
CA ALA A 209 0.09 -11.78 -58.80
C ALA A 209 0.95 -10.76 -58.02
N ARG A 210 2.03 -11.22 -57.40
CA ARG A 210 3.13 -10.36 -56.91
C ARG A 210 4.46 -11.09 -56.64
N ILE A 211 4.62 -12.29 -57.19
CA ILE A 211 5.87 -13.04 -57.21
C ILE A 211 6.20 -13.37 -58.66
N ARG A 212 6.59 -12.35 -59.46
CA ARG A 212 7.22 -12.50 -60.79
C ARG A 212 7.59 -11.15 -61.40
N GLU A 213 8.21 -10.23 -60.66
CA GLU A 213 8.77 -9.00 -61.27
C GLU A 213 9.78 -8.29 -60.36
N ARG A 214 10.78 -9.03 -59.87
CA ARG A 214 12.04 -8.47 -59.35
C ARG A 214 13.18 -9.42 -59.68
N ARG A 215 13.37 -9.67 -60.98
CA ARG A 215 14.53 -10.41 -61.49
C ARG A 215 14.95 -9.91 -62.88
N THR A 216 15.06 -8.59 -63.05
CA THR A 216 15.77 -7.97 -64.18
C THR A 216 16.14 -6.53 -63.82
N GLU A 217 17.15 -6.35 -62.98
CA GLU A 217 17.93 -5.11 -62.91
C GLU A 217 19.24 -5.41 -62.18
N LYS A 218 20.03 -6.23 -62.87
CA LYS A 218 21.44 -6.48 -62.58
C LYS A 218 22.14 -6.54 -63.94
N LYS A 219 22.34 -5.37 -64.56
CA LYS A 219 23.31 -5.03 -65.62
C LYS A 219 22.97 -3.65 -66.18
N GLY A 220 23.92 -2.73 -66.06
CA GLY A 220 23.85 -1.33 -66.46
C GLY A 220 24.86 -0.56 -65.65
#